data_AF-A0A6G9YJ77-F1
#
_entry.id   AF-A0A6G9YJ77-F1
#
_cell.length_a   1.000
_cell.length_b   1.000
_cell.length_c   1.000
_cell.angle_alpha   90.00
_cell.angle_beta   90.00
_cell.angle_gamma   90.00
#
_symmetry.space_group_name_H-M   'P 1'
#
loop_
_entity.id
_entity.type
_entity.pdbx_description
1 polymer ?
#
loop_
_entity_poly.entity_id
_entity_poly.type
_entity_poly.pdbx_seq_one_letter_code
_entity_poly.pdbx_strand_id
1 'polypeptide(L)' 'MSSSKALVGKRVSVYNDSKVSDDAQELTGHEWCKRAGAEVLDVFEDLGVSAIKVNTFDRPDLGQWLTEERADL' A
#
# COMPACT_ATOMS: atom_id res chain seq x y z
N MET A 1 25.03 -4.03 3.40
CA MET A 1 23.85 -4.88 3.60
C MET A 1 22.70 -4.17 2.89
N SER A 2 22.01 -4.82 1.95
CA SER A 2 20.81 -4.24 1.34
C SER A 2 19.69 -4.28 2.39
N SER A 3 19.09 -3.12 2.70
CA SER A 3 17.84 -3.07 3.47
C SER A 3 16.73 -3.67 2.62
N SER A 4 15.76 -4.36 3.25
CA SER A 4 14.55 -4.81 2.56
C SER A 4 13.75 -3.60 2.12
N LYS A 5 13.31 -3.59 0.87
CA LYS A 5 12.45 -2.54 0.34
C LYS A 5 10.98 -2.89 0.59
N ALA A 6 10.17 -1.88 0.89
CA ALA A 6 8.77 -2.05 1.23
C ALA A 6 7.89 -1.02 0.52
N LEU A 7 6.67 -1.45 0.20
CA LEU A 7 5.58 -0.59 -0.24
C LEU A 7 4.50 -0.63 0.85
N VAL A 8 4.10 0.53 1.36
CA VAL A 8 3.02 0.63 2.36
C VAL A 8 1.71 0.92 1.64
N GLY A 9 0.59 0.40 2.15
CA GLY A 9 -0.68 0.47 1.46
C GLY A 9 -1.83 0.86 2.35
N LYS A 10 -2.70 1.74 1.83
CA LYS A 10 -4.02 2.00 2.41
C LYS A 10 -5.10 1.65 1.40
N ARG A 11 -6.03 0.79 1.82
CA ARG A 11 -7.17 0.38 1.00
C ARG A 11 -8.40 0.30 1.85
N VAL A 12 -9.49 0.91 1.40
CA VAL A 12 -10.79 0.83 2.07
C VAL A 12 -11.89 0.66 1.04
N SER A 13 -12.83 -0.24 1.29
CA SER A 13 -13.90 -0.52 0.32
C SER A 13 -14.95 0.59 0.26
N VAL A 14 -15.07 1.39 1.34
CA VAL A 14 -16.00 2.51 1.45
C VAL A 14 -15.25 3.67 2.09
N TYR A 15 -15.00 4.72 1.32
CA TYR A 15 -14.32 5.93 1.76
C TYR A 15 -15.33 7.05 2.07
N ASN A 16 -15.02 7.84 3.09
CA ASN A 16 -15.57 9.17 3.31
C ASN A 16 -14.59 9.94 4.21
N ASP A 17 -14.67 11.27 4.19
CA ASP A 17 -13.73 12.16 4.91
C ASP A 17 -13.79 12.03 6.45
N SER A 18 -14.80 11.33 6.99
CA SER A 18 -14.94 11.08 8.43
C SER A 18 -14.31 9.76 8.87
N LYS A 19 -13.82 8.93 7.94
CA LYS A 19 -13.12 7.69 8.24
C LYS A 19 -11.62 7.95 8.26
N VAL A 20 -10.97 7.42 9.30
CA VAL A 20 -9.52 7.52 9.52
C VAL A 20 -8.82 6.16 9.38
N SER A 21 -9.54 5.17 8.85
CA SER A 21 -9.06 3.78 8.77
C SER A 21 -7.94 3.59 7.76
N ASP A 22 -7.86 4.46 6.77
CA ASP A 22 -6.81 4.55 5.76
C ASP A 22 -5.55 5.19 6.34
N ASP A 23 -5.67 6.31 7.05
CA ASP A 23 -4.55 6.92 7.80
C ASP A 23 -3.94 5.94 8.83
N ALA A 24 -4.79 5.20 9.55
CA ALA A 24 -4.34 4.21 10.51
C ALA A 24 -3.60 3.03 9.86
N GLN A 25 -3.98 2.63 8.64
CA GLN A 25 -3.28 1.60 7.87
C GLN A 25 -1.89 2.07 7.46
N GLU A 26 -1.79 3.30 6.95
CA GLU A 26 -0.53 3.91 6.55
C GLU A 26 0.43 4.01 7.74
N LEU A 27 -0.02 4.60 8.86
CA LEU A 27 0.78 4.72 10.08
C LEU A 27 1.28 3.37 10.59
N THR A 28 0.39 2.37 10.68
CA THR A 28 0.75 1.03 11.16
C THR A 28 1.77 0.36 10.24
N GLY A 29 1.61 0.51 8.92
CA GLY A 29 2.54 -0.02 7.93
C GLY A 29 3.92 0.61 8.03
N HIS A 30 4.00 1.94 8.16
CA HIS A 30 5.27 2.65 8.36
C HIS A 30 5.97 2.25 9.65
N GLU A 31 5.23 2.14 10.76
CA GLU A 31 5.80 1.68 12.02
C GLU A 31 6.37 0.27 11.92
N TRP A 32 5.67 -0.62 11.22
CA TRP A 32 6.14 -1.98 11.00
C TRP A 32 7.43 -2.00 10.19
N CYS A 33 7.48 -1.28 9.06
CA CYS A 33 8.66 -1.20 8.21
C CYS A 33 9.87 -0.64 8.98
N LYS A 34 9.65 0.42 9.78
CA LYS A 34 10.67 1.01 10.65
C LYS A 34 11.22 0.00 11.65
N ARG A 35 10.35 -0.80 12.29
CA ARG A 35 10.76 -1.85 13.24
C ARG A 35 11.49 -3.00 12.54
N ALA A 36 11.11 -3.31 11.30
CA ALA A 36 11.74 -4.33 10.47
C ALA A 36 13.07 -3.88 9.85
N GLY A 37 13.44 -2.59 9.95
CA GLY A 37 14.60 -2.02 9.28
C GLY A 37 14.47 -1.99 7.77
N ALA A 38 13.23 -1.96 7.26
CA ALA A 38 12.90 -1.88 5.85
C ALA A 38 12.82 -0.43 5.38
N GLU A 39 13.30 -0.17 4.16
CA GLU A 39 13.16 1.10 3.46
C GLU A 39 11.79 1.14 2.78
N VAL A 40 10.96 2.11 3.18
CA VAL A 40 9.69 2.35 2.48
C VAL A 40 9.99 3.14 1.22
N LEU A 41 9.75 2.54 0.06
CA LEU A 41 9.96 3.17 -1.23
C LEU A 41 8.84 4.15 -1.58
N ASP A 42 7.60 3.79 -1.25
CA ASP A 42 6.42 4.61 -1.53
C ASP A 42 5.19 4.10 -0.75
N VAL A 43 4.06 4.76 -0.97
CA VAL A 43 2.74 4.40 -0.45
C VAL A 43 1.75 4.27 -1.61
N PHE A 44 0.87 3.25 -1.59
CA PHE A 44 -0.27 3.18 -2.49
C PHE A 44 -1.60 3.48 -1.77
N GLU A 45 -2.52 4.10 -2.49
CA GLU A 45 -3.83 4.55 -2.03
C GLU A 45 -4.97 4.01 -2.91
N ASP A 46 -5.75 3.07 -2.36
CA ASP A 46 -6.92 2.47 -3.00
C ASP A 46 -8.19 2.76 -2.17
N LEU A 47 -8.61 4.03 -2.13
CA LEU A 47 -9.80 4.47 -1.37
C LEU A 47 -11.09 4.27 -2.17
N GLY A 48 -12.09 3.64 -1.54
CA GLY A 48 -13.32 3.25 -2.22
C GLY A 48 -13.16 2.04 -3.14
N VAL A 49 -12.03 1.33 -3.07
CA VAL A 49 -11.74 0.17 -3.91
C VAL A 49 -12.10 -1.11 -3.18
N SER A 50 -12.99 -1.89 -3.78
CA SER A 50 -13.40 -3.19 -3.24
C SER A 50 -12.32 -4.24 -3.47
N ALA A 51 -11.85 -4.87 -2.39
CA ALA A 51 -10.96 -6.02 -2.46
C ALA A 51 -11.59 -7.27 -3.07
N ILE A 52 -12.93 -7.30 -3.24
CA ILE A 52 -13.67 -8.44 -3.81
C ILE A 52 -13.98 -8.18 -5.29
N LYS A 53 -14.32 -6.94 -5.66
CA LYS A 53 -14.75 -6.61 -7.03
C LYS A 53 -13.60 -6.23 -7.96
N VAL A 54 -12.50 -5.73 -7.40
CA VAL A 54 -11.35 -5.27 -8.17
C VAL A 54 -10.19 -6.22 -7.91
N ASN A 55 -9.68 -6.84 -8.98
CA ASN A 55 -8.50 -7.69 -8.89
C ASN A 55 -7.30 -6.87 -8.39
N THR A 56 -6.41 -7.50 -7.61
CA THR A 56 -5.19 -6.88 -7.08
C THR A 56 -4.35 -6.19 -8.15
N PHE A 57 -4.19 -6.80 -9.33
CA PHE A 57 -3.38 -6.24 -10.42
C PHE A 57 -4.11 -5.13 -11.20
N ASP A 58 -5.44 -5.09 -11.12
CA ASP A 58 -6.28 -4.09 -11.79
C ASP A 58 -6.60 -2.90 -10.86
N ARG A 59 -5.98 -2.83 -9.67
CA ARG A 59 -6.25 -1.75 -8.73
C ARG A 59 -5.67 -0.43 -9.25
N PRO A 60 -6.39 0.69 -9.06
CA PRO A 60 -5.98 1.99 -9.60
C PRO A 60 -4.56 2.40 -9.20
N ASP A 61 -4.16 2.17 -7.95
CA ASP A 61 -2.82 2.52 -7.48
C ASP A 61 -1.94 1.28 -7.33
N LEU A 62 -2.36 0.29 -6.53
CA LEU A 62 -1.56 -0.92 -6.30
C LEU A 62 -1.17 -1.66 -7.60
N GLY A 63 -2.04 -1.67 -8.60
CA GLY A 63 -1.77 -2.32 -9.89
C GLY A 63 -0.54 -1.75 -10.60
N GLN A 64 -0.25 -0.46 -10.42
CA GLN A 64 0.92 0.21 -11.01
C GLN A 64 2.24 -0.26 -10.40
N TRP A 65 2.19 -0.83 -9.20
CA TRP A 65 3.35 -1.39 -8.50
C TRP A 65 3.63 -2.85 -8.85
N LEU A 66 2.61 -3.58 -9.30
CA LEU A 66 2.67 -5.02 -9.53
C LEU A 66 3.00 -5.35 -11.00
N THR A 67 4.06 -4.74 -11.51
CA THR A 67 4.55 -4.94 -12.88
C THR A 67 5.92 -5.63 -12.87
N GLU A 68 6.26 -6.33 -13.96
CA GLU A 68 7.58 -6.97 -14.11
C GLU A 68 8.72 -5.95 -14.01
N GLU A 69 8.54 -4.74 -14.55
CA GLU A 69 9.52 -3.65 -14.48
C GLU A 69 9.86 -3.23 -13.05
N ARG A 70 8.92 -3.41 -12.11
CA ARG A 70 9.09 -3.04 -10.70
C ARG A 70 9.50 -4.21 -9.82
N ALA A 71 9.60 -5.42 -10.35
CA ALA A 71 10.02 -6.60 -9.59
C ALA A 71 11.48 -6.52 -9.11
N ASP A 72 12.31 -5.76 -9.82
CA ASP A 72 13.74 -5.58 -9.53
C ASP A 72 14.05 -4.27 -8.76
N LEU A 73 13.03 -3.49 -8.38
CA LEU A 73 13.19 -2.29 -7.57
C LEU A 73 13.67 -2.64 -6.16
#